data_AF-H0F4G8-F1
#
_entry.id   AF-H0F4G8-F1
#
_cell.length_a   1.000
_cell.length_b   1.000
_cell.length_c   1.000
_cell.angle_alpha   90.00
_cell.angle_beta   90.00
_cell.angle_gamma   90.00
#
_symmetry.space_group_name_H-M   'P 1'
#
loop_
_entity.id
_entity.type
_entity.pdbx_description
1 polymer ?
#
loop_
_entity_poly.entity_id
_entity_poly.type
_entity_poly.pdbx_seq_one_letter_code
_entity_poly.pdbx_strand_id
1 'polypeptide(L)'
;MTSRRAMAFALSLFAAPAGAAVIYDSHGLVVDVATGSRSDWNTGQRQHTRSTTITFQGKALCGKDVGALLYPDGKEPAARAFFCPGPARALETDAVLAFFNSSSASGVLAHLQVVNGALRVQRVALSDKPQRDRVGGTRFEDARQPGWTRVDSAWNETVMIRHAPLKALNLGAGKLLDVQDGVAFLAVPPGSDVVVVKPARLVTNAQGYKQLDPEIIRHVPVPLAFRAVRMNDGRELARLDFKDVCLRLPAIEFNRPDPRSSFSGKPDVAFDDVPAWRAGALQLDQTPGRATLRLRPGVELPRKPGCAPG
;
A
#
# COMPACT_ATOMS: atom_id res chain seq x y z
N MET A 1 42.92 -47.66 32.80
CA MET A 1 43.19 -46.55 31.87
C MET A 1 41.96 -46.34 30.99
N THR A 2 41.44 -45.10 31.05
CA THR A 2 40.60 -44.38 30.07
C THR A 2 39.29 -45.00 29.55
N SER A 3 38.22 -44.64 30.28
CA SER A 3 36.83 -44.53 29.82
C SER A 3 36.70 -43.60 28.60
N ARG A 4 36.03 -44.08 27.54
CA ARG A 4 35.66 -43.29 26.36
C ARG A 4 34.28 -42.66 26.58
N ARG A 5 34.23 -41.36 26.79
CA ARG A 5 33.04 -40.52 26.55
C ARG A 5 33.22 -39.83 25.20
N ALA A 6 32.39 -40.16 24.22
CA ALA A 6 32.23 -39.35 23.01
C ALA A 6 30.90 -38.60 23.13
N MET A 7 30.99 -37.28 23.24
CA MET A 7 29.85 -36.36 23.26
C MET A 7 29.09 -36.42 21.94
N ALA A 8 27.79 -36.64 22.01
CA ALA A 8 26.86 -36.36 20.93
C ALA A 8 26.69 -34.84 20.81
N PHE A 9 27.17 -34.27 19.71
CA PHE A 9 26.84 -32.91 19.30
C PHE A 9 25.41 -32.90 18.73
N ALA A 10 24.45 -32.39 19.50
CA ALA A 10 23.12 -32.10 19.00
C ALA A 10 23.17 -30.82 18.15
N LEU A 11 23.23 -31.00 16.83
CA LEU A 11 22.95 -29.94 15.86
C LEU A 11 21.45 -29.61 15.93
N SER A 12 21.09 -28.56 16.67
CA SER A 12 19.79 -27.91 16.52
C SER A 12 19.76 -27.17 15.18
N LEU A 13 19.45 -27.92 14.12
CA LEU A 13 19.02 -27.39 12.83
C LEU A 13 17.76 -26.56 13.07
N PHE A 14 17.89 -25.23 12.98
CA PHE A 14 16.76 -24.41 12.56
C PHE A 14 16.42 -24.86 11.14
N ALA A 15 15.43 -25.75 11.03
CA ALA A 15 14.85 -26.09 9.75
C ALA A 15 14.25 -24.81 9.17
N ALA A 16 14.98 -24.16 8.26
CA ALA A 16 14.40 -23.18 7.37
C ALA A 16 13.18 -23.87 6.73
N PRO A 17 11.97 -23.29 6.81
CA PRO A 17 10.81 -23.90 6.19
C PRO A 17 11.12 -24.07 4.71
N ALA A 18 11.01 -25.30 4.20
CA ALA A 18 11.19 -25.62 2.79
C ALA A 18 10.22 -24.74 1.97
N GLY A 19 10.71 -23.63 1.42
CA GLY A 19 9.87 -22.59 0.80
C GLY A 19 10.20 -21.14 1.16
N ALA A 20 11.27 -20.87 1.92
CA ALA A 20 11.82 -19.52 2.09
C ALA A 20 12.74 -19.13 0.92
N ALA A 21 12.49 -17.98 0.29
CA ALA A 21 13.34 -17.39 -0.74
C ALA A 21 13.98 -16.11 -0.20
N VAL A 22 15.31 -16.01 -0.30
CA VAL A 22 16.07 -14.78 0.00
C VAL A 22 15.80 -13.79 -1.13
N ILE A 23 15.22 -12.63 -0.82
CA ILE A 23 14.97 -11.57 -1.80
C ILE A 23 15.97 -10.41 -1.71
N TYR A 24 16.76 -10.37 -0.63
CA TYR A 24 17.81 -9.40 -0.40
C TYR A 24 18.83 -9.98 0.59
N ASP A 25 20.11 -9.87 0.26
CA ASP A 25 21.23 -10.24 1.14
C ASP A 25 22.43 -9.36 0.82
N SER A 26 22.65 -8.33 1.63
CA SER A 26 23.74 -7.38 1.45
C SER A 26 24.09 -6.69 2.76
N HIS A 27 25.38 -6.49 3.01
CA HIS A 27 25.90 -5.77 4.19
C HIS A 27 25.35 -6.25 5.55
N GLY A 28 25.03 -7.55 5.64
CA GLY A 28 24.46 -8.17 6.84
C GLY A 28 22.97 -7.90 7.07
N LEU A 29 22.30 -7.18 6.17
CA LEU A 29 20.84 -7.09 6.10
C LEU A 29 20.33 -8.19 5.17
N VAL A 30 19.48 -9.08 5.69
CA VAL A 30 18.92 -10.21 4.95
C VAL A 30 17.40 -10.16 5.03
N VAL A 31 16.74 -10.41 3.89
CA VAL A 31 15.28 -10.50 3.80
C VAL A 31 14.89 -11.83 3.19
N ASP A 32 14.21 -12.64 3.99
CA ASP A 32 13.65 -13.93 3.62
C ASP A 32 12.14 -13.83 3.47
N VAL A 33 11.61 -14.45 2.43
CA VAL A 33 10.17 -14.57 2.21
C VAL A 33 9.80 -16.04 2.18
N ALA A 34 9.08 -16.49 3.21
CA ALA A 34 8.50 -17.82 3.24
C ALA A 34 7.08 -17.79 2.72
N THR A 35 6.75 -18.77 1.87
CA THR A 35 5.37 -18.95 1.39
C THR A 35 4.85 -20.31 1.83
N GLY A 36 3.65 -20.33 2.36
CA GLY A 36 3.00 -21.54 2.87
C GLY A 36 1.54 -21.61 2.47
N SER A 37 0.90 -22.70 2.87
CA SER A 37 -0.55 -22.86 2.79
C SER A 37 -1.06 -23.41 4.11
N ARG A 38 -2.07 -22.78 4.69
CA ARG A 38 -2.82 -23.28 5.84
C ARG A 38 -4.27 -23.52 5.42
N SER A 39 -4.91 -24.56 5.92
CA SER A 39 -6.36 -24.65 5.79
C SER A 39 -7.01 -23.72 6.81
N ASP A 40 -7.91 -22.86 6.36
CA ASP A 40 -8.79 -22.11 7.24
C ASP A 40 -9.71 -23.11 7.95
N TRP A 41 -9.69 -23.11 9.27
CA TRP A 41 -10.44 -24.07 10.07
C TRP A 41 -11.96 -23.83 10.03
N ASN A 42 -12.41 -22.60 9.74
CA ASN A 42 -13.82 -22.25 9.63
C ASN A 42 -14.39 -22.59 8.25
N THR A 43 -13.62 -22.35 7.19
CA THR A 43 -14.13 -22.51 5.82
C THR A 43 -13.62 -23.77 5.11
N GLY A 44 -12.64 -24.47 5.69
CA GLY A 44 -11.95 -25.60 5.06
C GLY A 44 -11.09 -25.21 3.86
N GLN A 45 -11.09 -23.94 3.46
CA GLN A 45 -10.37 -23.47 2.28
C GLN A 45 -8.88 -23.33 2.56
N ARG A 46 -8.04 -23.74 1.60
CA ARG A 46 -6.60 -23.46 1.68
C ARG A 46 -6.35 -21.97 1.51
N GLN A 47 -5.81 -21.36 2.55
CA GLN A 47 -5.25 -20.01 2.54
C GLN A 47 -3.76 -20.07 2.30
N HIS A 48 -3.29 -19.38 1.26
CA HIS A 48 -1.87 -19.15 1.08
C HIS A 48 -1.40 -18.08 2.07
N THR A 49 -0.32 -18.37 2.79
CA THR A 49 0.32 -17.42 3.69
C THR A 49 1.67 -17.02 3.13
N ARG A 50 2.03 -15.75 3.33
CA ARG A 50 3.35 -15.22 3.03
C ARG A 50 3.87 -14.60 4.32
N SER A 51 5.00 -15.10 4.82
CA SER A 51 5.72 -14.46 5.93
C SER A 51 7.00 -13.83 5.40
N THR A 52 7.46 -12.80 6.08
CA THR A 52 8.70 -12.11 5.76
C THR A 52 9.51 -12.01 7.04
N THR A 53 10.76 -12.43 6.96
CA THR A 53 11.74 -12.28 8.03
C THR A 53 12.79 -11.29 7.54
N ILE A 54 13.09 -10.29 8.36
CA ILE A 54 14.18 -9.36 8.11
C ILE A 54 15.17 -9.51 9.26
N THR A 55 16.44 -9.75 8.95
CA THR A 55 17.51 -9.81 9.94
C THR A 55 18.61 -8.81 9.62
N PHE A 56 19.23 -8.25 10.65
CA PHE A 56 20.43 -7.44 10.53
C PHE A 56 21.51 -7.99 11.45
N GLN A 57 22.67 -8.36 10.90
CA GLN A 57 23.77 -9.01 11.61
C GLN A 57 23.31 -10.26 12.40
N GLY A 58 22.42 -11.05 11.78
CA GLY A 58 21.84 -12.26 12.39
C GLY A 58 20.74 -12.01 13.42
N LYS A 59 20.46 -10.75 13.78
CA LYS A 59 19.37 -10.40 14.71
C LYS A 59 18.08 -10.08 13.94
N ALA A 60 16.99 -10.74 14.27
CA ALA A 60 15.69 -10.47 13.67
C ALA A 60 15.18 -9.07 14.03
N LEU A 61 14.65 -8.34 13.05
CA LEU A 61 13.98 -7.05 13.24
C LEU A 61 12.50 -7.26 13.62
N CYS A 62 12.26 -7.97 14.73
CA CYS A 62 10.93 -8.26 15.26
C CYS A 62 10.97 -8.17 16.78
N GLY A 63 10.37 -7.13 17.35
CA GLY A 63 10.54 -6.81 18.77
C GLY A 63 10.10 -5.40 19.15
N LYS A 64 10.29 -5.08 20.44
CA LYS A 64 10.09 -3.71 20.96
C LYS A 64 11.23 -2.77 20.57
N ASP A 65 12.42 -3.30 20.36
CA ASP A 65 13.59 -2.58 19.88
C ASP A 65 13.39 -2.00 18.47
N VAL A 66 12.58 -2.66 17.64
CA VAL A 66 12.14 -2.14 16.34
C VAL A 66 11.34 -0.85 16.48
N GLY A 67 10.51 -0.73 17.53
CA GLY A 67 9.77 0.49 17.82
C GLY A 67 10.71 1.70 18.02
N ALA A 68 11.81 1.50 18.75
CA ALA A 68 12.83 2.53 18.95
C ALA A 68 13.59 2.87 17.65
N LEU A 69 13.78 1.90 16.74
CA LEU A 69 14.38 2.16 15.43
C LEU A 69 13.45 2.97 14.51
N LEU A 70 12.15 2.70 14.54
CA LEU A 70 11.16 3.40 13.72
C LEU A 70 10.82 4.80 14.26
N TYR A 71 10.98 5.01 15.57
CA TYR A 71 10.66 6.26 16.27
C TYR A 71 11.83 6.68 17.18
N PRO A 72 12.96 7.11 16.61
CA PRO A 72 14.21 7.34 17.35
C PRO A 72 14.10 8.42 18.42
N ASP A 73 13.23 9.41 18.23
CA ASP A 73 13.02 10.49 19.20
C ASP A 73 12.34 10.01 20.50
N GLY A 74 11.73 8.82 20.50
CA GLY A 74 11.07 8.23 21.68
C GLY A 74 9.82 8.96 22.19
N LYS A 75 9.42 10.07 21.54
CA LYS A 75 8.30 10.92 21.95
C LYS A 75 6.93 10.28 21.69
N GLU A 76 6.84 9.44 20.66
CA GLU A 76 5.60 8.75 20.31
C GLU A 76 5.41 7.48 21.14
N PRO A 77 4.19 7.19 21.64
CA PRO A 77 3.91 5.92 22.32
C PRO A 77 4.28 4.69 21.46
N ALA A 78 4.21 4.82 20.13
CA ALA A 78 4.60 3.81 19.18
C ALA A 78 6.09 3.41 19.28
N ALA A 79 6.97 4.26 19.82
CA ALA A 79 8.38 3.92 20.05
C ALA A 79 8.56 2.71 21.01
N ARG A 80 7.55 2.42 21.83
CA ARG A 80 7.55 1.28 22.79
C ARG A 80 6.71 0.10 22.30
N ALA A 81 6.08 0.23 21.13
CA ALA A 81 5.24 -0.83 20.57
C ALA A 81 6.10 -1.97 20.01
N PHE A 82 5.50 -3.15 19.98
CA PHE A 82 6.11 -4.34 19.39
C PHE A 82 5.81 -4.32 17.88
N PHE A 83 6.84 -4.34 17.06
CA PHE A 83 6.73 -4.38 15.61
C PHE A 83 7.44 -5.60 15.05
N CYS A 84 6.85 -6.22 14.03
CA CYS A 84 7.52 -7.25 13.23
C CYS A 84 7.38 -6.96 11.74
N PRO A 85 8.29 -7.49 10.90
CA PRO A 85 8.26 -7.25 9.48
C PRO A 85 7.00 -7.85 8.87
N GLY A 86 6.35 -7.05 8.05
CA GLY A 86 5.39 -7.49 7.05
C GLY A 86 6.09 -7.68 5.70
N PRO A 87 5.33 -7.61 4.60
CA PRO A 87 5.89 -7.65 3.26
C PRO A 87 7.03 -6.66 3.05
N ALA A 88 8.05 -7.11 2.33
CA ALA A 88 9.23 -6.33 1.98
C ALA A 88 9.52 -6.41 0.47
N ARG A 89 10.24 -5.42 -0.04
CA ARG A 89 10.69 -5.30 -1.42
C ARG A 89 12.13 -4.82 -1.45
N ALA A 90 13.00 -5.60 -2.08
CA ALA A 90 14.33 -5.16 -2.45
C ALA A 90 14.25 -4.06 -3.52
N LEU A 91 15.04 -3.02 -3.35
CA LEU A 91 15.19 -1.92 -4.29
C LEU A 91 16.48 -2.09 -5.09
N GLU A 92 16.52 -1.51 -6.28
CA GLU A 92 17.73 -1.44 -7.10
C GLU A 92 18.85 -0.57 -6.49
N THR A 93 18.57 0.15 -5.41
CA THR A 93 19.48 1.09 -4.73
C THR A 93 20.24 0.47 -3.56
N ASP A 94 20.37 -0.86 -3.50
CA ASP A 94 20.93 -1.59 -2.35
C ASP A 94 20.25 -1.21 -1.02
N ALA A 95 18.92 -1.25 -1.05
CA ALA A 95 18.06 -0.93 0.07
C ALA A 95 16.76 -1.75 0.00
N VAL A 96 15.97 -1.68 1.07
CA VAL A 96 14.71 -2.43 1.20
C VAL A 96 13.59 -1.50 1.63
N LEU A 97 12.44 -1.55 0.96
CA LEU A 97 11.18 -1.06 1.52
C LEU A 97 10.51 -2.20 2.30
N ALA A 98 10.11 -1.94 3.53
CA ALA A 98 9.46 -2.93 4.38
C ALA A 98 8.31 -2.32 5.16
N PHE A 99 7.18 -3.04 5.16
CA PHE A 99 6.12 -2.77 6.12
C PHE A 99 6.49 -3.35 7.48
N PHE A 100 6.16 -2.65 8.55
CA PHE A 100 6.24 -3.13 9.92
C PHE A 100 4.85 -3.06 10.54
N ASN A 101 4.37 -4.21 11.00
CA ASN A 101 3.04 -4.35 11.57
C ASN A 101 3.12 -4.42 13.09
N SER A 102 2.12 -3.86 13.76
CA SER A 102 1.96 -3.93 15.20
C SER A 102 0.51 -4.21 15.55
N SER A 103 0.27 -4.91 16.65
CA SER A 103 -1.06 -5.09 17.24
C SER A 103 -1.46 -3.91 18.14
N SER A 104 -0.52 -3.06 18.54
CA SER A 104 -0.73 -1.96 19.50
C SER A 104 -0.40 -0.58 18.94
N ALA A 105 0.03 -0.49 17.68
CA ALA A 105 0.31 0.75 16.96
C ALA A 105 -0.10 0.63 15.49
N SER A 106 -0.17 1.76 14.78
CA SER A 106 -0.41 1.77 13.34
C SER A 106 0.76 1.13 12.59
N GLY A 107 0.46 0.43 11.49
CA GLY A 107 1.49 -0.11 10.60
C GLY A 107 2.33 1.00 9.97
N VAL A 108 3.61 0.72 9.75
CA VAL A 108 4.60 1.68 9.27
C VAL A 108 5.24 1.16 7.98
N LEU A 109 5.47 2.04 7.01
CA LEU A 109 6.37 1.76 5.89
C LEU A 109 7.73 2.38 6.19
N ALA A 110 8.79 1.60 6.04
CA ALA A 110 10.15 2.05 6.28
C ALA A 110 11.08 1.68 5.11
N HIS A 111 12.06 2.54 4.89
CA HIS A 111 13.23 2.31 4.06
C HIS A 111 14.38 1.85 4.95
N LEU A 112 14.94 0.69 4.64
CA LEU A 112 16.05 0.06 5.34
C LEU A 112 17.27 0.10 4.44
N GLN A 113 18.37 0.66 4.94
CA GLN A 113 19.64 0.70 4.22
C GLN A 113 20.80 0.54 5.20
N VAL A 114 21.86 -0.15 4.81
CA VAL A 114 23.07 -0.23 5.62
C VAL A 114 24.05 0.82 5.14
N VAL A 115 24.43 1.74 6.02
CA VAL A 115 25.39 2.82 5.71
C VAL A 115 26.51 2.77 6.74
N ASN A 116 27.76 2.64 6.28
CA ASN A 116 28.95 2.52 7.12
C ASN A 116 28.82 1.39 8.17
N GLY A 117 28.26 0.24 7.76
CA GLY A 117 28.05 -0.92 8.63
C GLY A 117 26.93 -0.77 9.67
N ALA A 118 26.19 0.35 9.67
CA ALA A 118 25.06 0.59 10.56
C ALA A 118 23.73 0.56 9.80
N LEU A 119 22.73 -0.12 10.36
CA LEU A 119 21.37 -0.10 9.83
C LEU A 119 20.75 1.29 10.00
N ARG A 120 20.36 1.90 8.89
CA ARG A 120 19.55 3.11 8.83
C ARG A 120 18.12 2.72 8.53
N VAL A 121 17.22 3.09 9.42
CA VAL A 121 15.78 2.91 9.29
C VAL A 121 15.17 4.29 9.14
N GLN A 122 14.56 4.54 7.99
CA GLN A 122 13.85 5.79 7.72
C GLN A 122 12.38 5.50 7.48
N ARG A 123 11.50 6.09 8.30
CA ARG A 123 10.06 6.05 8.03
C ARG A 123 9.74 6.78 6.73
N VAL A 124 8.91 6.16 5.91
CA VAL A 124 8.40 6.75 4.67
C VAL A 124 7.01 7.31 4.96
N ALA A 125 6.90 8.64 5.05
CA ALA A 125 5.62 9.31 5.19
C ALA A 125 4.81 9.16 3.90
N LEU A 126 3.58 8.71 4.01
CA LEU A 126 2.64 8.52 2.90
C LEU A 126 1.81 9.78 2.63
N SER A 127 1.90 10.79 3.49
CA SER A 127 1.17 12.05 3.38
C SER A 127 1.87 13.14 4.19
N ASP A 128 1.90 14.36 3.66
CA ASP A 128 2.38 15.54 4.39
C ASP A 128 1.41 15.97 5.51
N LYS A 129 0.17 15.47 5.48
CA LYS A 129 -0.84 15.66 6.54
C LYS A 129 -0.70 14.51 7.54
N PRO A 130 -0.29 14.76 8.80
CA PRO A 130 -0.04 13.70 9.79
C PRO A 130 -1.26 12.80 10.05
N GLN A 131 -2.46 13.37 10.08
CA GLN A 131 -3.70 12.62 10.25
C GLN A 131 -4.05 11.69 9.08
N ARG A 132 -3.40 11.86 7.93
CA ARG A 132 -3.53 11.01 6.72
C ARG A 132 -2.30 10.14 6.46
N ASP A 133 -1.33 10.11 7.37
CA ASP A 133 -0.09 9.32 7.23
C ASP A 133 -0.27 7.91 7.82
N ARG A 134 -1.09 7.09 7.16
CA ARG A 134 -1.31 5.68 7.54
C ARG A 134 -1.36 4.77 6.34
N VAL A 135 -0.80 3.56 6.52
CA VAL A 135 -0.82 2.48 5.54
C VAL A 135 -2.24 1.91 5.41
N GLY A 136 -2.76 1.76 4.19
CA GLY A 136 -4.08 1.16 3.94
C GLY A 136 -4.05 -0.35 3.71
N GLY A 137 -2.90 -0.85 3.27
CA GLY A 137 -2.61 -2.27 3.13
C GLY A 137 -1.10 -2.46 2.96
N THR A 138 -0.62 -3.68 3.18
CA THR A 138 0.81 -3.98 3.21
C THR A 138 1.33 -4.50 1.87
N ARG A 139 0.65 -4.17 0.77
CA ARG A 139 0.99 -4.66 -0.55
C ARG A 139 1.81 -3.61 -1.30
N PHE A 140 2.93 -4.05 -1.86
CA PHE A 140 3.66 -3.28 -2.88
C PHE A 140 3.04 -3.55 -4.24
N GLU A 141 2.59 -2.49 -4.88
CA GLU A 141 2.00 -2.53 -6.20
C GLU A 141 2.98 -2.03 -7.27
N ASP A 142 2.71 -2.40 -8.51
CA ASP A 142 3.45 -1.90 -9.66
C ASP A 142 3.14 -0.40 -9.87
N ALA A 143 4.21 0.38 -10.01
CA ALA A 143 4.16 1.83 -10.22
C ALA A 143 4.09 2.20 -11.71
N ARG A 144 4.19 1.23 -12.63
CA ARG A 144 4.27 1.44 -14.09
C ARG A 144 5.43 2.37 -14.51
N GLN A 145 6.42 2.53 -13.63
CA GLN A 145 7.60 3.34 -13.87
C GLN A 145 8.82 2.69 -13.17
N PRO A 146 9.92 2.42 -13.89
CA PRO A 146 11.15 1.90 -13.28
C PRO A 146 11.70 2.84 -12.21
N GLY A 147 12.20 2.26 -11.10
CA GLY A 147 12.70 3.02 -9.95
C GLY A 147 11.61 3.62 -9.06
N TRP A 148 10.38 3.15 -9.21
CA TRP A 148 9.25 3.53 -8.37
C TRP A 148 8.49 2.31 -7.85
N THR A 149 7.88 2.47 -6.67
CA THR A 149 6.96 1.51 -6.07
C THR A 149 5.66 2.23 -5.72
N ARG A 150 4.52 1.57 -5.95
CA ARG A 150 3.20 2.10 -5.56
C ARG A 150 2.71 1.41 -4.30
N VAL A 151 2.08 2.18 -3.42
CA VAL A 151 1.34 1.67 -2.26
C VAL A 151 0.03 2.44 -2.12
N ASP A 152 -0.92 1.88 -1.38
CA ASP A 152 -2.19 2.53 -1.06
C ASP A 152 -2.19 3.05 0.39
N SER A 153 -2.61 4.29 0.59
CA SER A 153 -2.83 4.84 1.94
C SER A 153 -4.14 4.30 2.55
N ALA A 154 -4.34 4.50 3.85
CA ALA A 154 -5.58 4.11 4.53
C ALA A 154 -6.84 4.84 4.03
N TRP A 155 -6.66 5.88 3.20
CA TRP A 155 -7.74 6.62 2.53
C TRP A 155 -7.93 6.20 1.07
N ASN A 156 -7.39 5.04 0.67
CA ASN A 156 -7.42 4.56 -0.71
C ASN A 156 -6.78 5.53 -1.72
N GLU A 157 -5.78 6.28 -1.27
CA GLU A 157 -5.00 7.17 -2.13
C GLU A 157 -3.83 6.41 -2.74
N THR A 158 -3.50 6.75 -3.99
CA THR A 158 -2.30 6.23 -4.65
C THR A 158 -1.08 7.02 -4.16
N VAL A 159 -0.12 6.32 -3.54
CA VAL A 159 1.18 6.89 -3.15
C VAL A 159 2.29 6.26 -3.99
N MET A 160 3.07 7.10 -4.65
CA MET A 160 4.21 6.72 -5.48
C MET A 160 5.50 6.96 -4.71
N ILE A 161 6.37 5.96 -4.60
CA ILE A 161 7.63 6.04 -3.87
C ILE A 161 8.76 5.91 -4.86
N ARG A 162 9.48 7.00 -5.10
CA ARG A 162 10.73 7.03 -5.87
C ARG A 162 11.84 6.43 -5.02
N HIS A 163 12.64 5.55 -5.59
CA HIS A 163 13.72 4.87 -4.85
C HIS A 163 14.99 5.73 -4.72
N ALA A 164 15.34 6.52 -5.76
CA ALA A 164 16.55 7.36 -5.76
C ALA A 164 16.32 8.78 -6.35
N PRO A 165 16.45 9.87 -5.54
CA PRO A 165 16.49 9.84 -4.09
C PRO A 165 15.12 9.38 -3.54
N LEU A 166 15.14 8.81 -2.34
CA LEU A 166 13.94 8.34 -1.66
C LEU A 166 12.94 9.49 -1.48
N LYS A 167 11.77 9.38 -2.14
CA LYS A 167 10.69 10.35 -1.99
C LYS A 167 9.35 9.66 -2.18
N ALA A 168 8.47 9.77 -1.19
CA ALA A 168 7.08 9.43 -1.34
C ALA A 168 6.28 10.62 -1.88
N LEU A 169 5.36 10.34 -2.78
CA LEU A 169 4.49 11.30 -3.41
C LEU A 169 3.05 10.79 -3.39
N ASN A 170 2.23 11.40 -2.54
CA ASN A 170 0.81 11.09 -2.48
C ASN A 170 0.08 11.79 -3.63
N LEU A 171 -0.44 11.01 -4.58
CA LEU A 171 -1.20 11.54 -5.72
C LEU A 171 -2.68 11.79 -5.39
N GLY A 172 -3.11 11.40 -4.18
CA GLY A 172 -4.50 11.48 -3.73
C GLY A 172 -5.37 10.33 -4.23
N ALA A 173 -6.67 10.56 -4.22
CA ALA A 173 -7.68 9.54 -4.53
C ALA A 173 -7.61 8.99 -5.96
N GLY A 174 -7.80 7.69 -6.09
CA GLY A 174 -7.88 7.00 -7.38
C GLY A 174 -6.86 5.88 -7.51
N LYS A 175 -7.06 5.02 -8.50
CA LYS A 175 -6.21 3.89 -8.84
C LYS A 175 -5.40 4.21 -10.10
N LEU A 176 -4.13 3.82 -10.10
CA LEU A 176 -3.21 4.09 -11.19
C LEU A 176 -3.61 3.33 -12.46
N LEU A 177 -3.88 4.07 -13.53
CA LEU A 177 -4.08 3.53 -14.87
C LEU A 177 -2.75 3.43 -15.60
N ASP A 178 -1.98 4.51 -15.59
CA ASP A 178 -0.74 4.61 -16.35
C ASP A 178 0.15 5.77 -15.89
N VAL A 179 1.42 5.72 -16.27
CA VAL A 179 2.36 6.85 -16.17
C VAL A 179 2.97 7.11 -17.54
N GLN A 180 2.69 8.28 -18.11
CA GLN A 180 3.21 8.68 -19.42
C GLN A 180 3.74 10.11 -19.35
N ASP A 181 4.94 10.34 -19.88
CA ASP A 181 5.57 11.68 -20.00
C ASP A 181 5.58 12.49 -18.69
N GLY A 182 5.85 11.81 -17.57
CA GLY A 182 5.88 12.43 -16.24
C GLY A 182 4.50 12.76 -15.65
N VAL A 183 3.43 12.23 -16.22
CA VAL A 183 2.05 12.38 -15.74
C VAL A 183 1.47 11.00 -15.37
N ALA A 184 0.98 10.88 -14.14
CA ALA A 184 0.18 9.74 -13.70
C ALA A 184 -1.29 9.97 -14.03
N PHE A 185 -1.90 9.00 -14.70
CA PHE A 185 -3.32 8.95 -14.97
C PHE A 185 -3.99 8.06 -13.93
N LEU A 186 -4.98 8.60 -13.22
CA LEU A 186 -5.72 7.88 -12.19
C LEU A 186 -7.20 7.78 -12.58
N ALA A 187 -7.82 6.65 -12.25
CA ALA A 187 -9.27 6.53 -12.24
C ALA A 187 -9.77 6.58 -10.80
N VAL A 188 -10.80 7.37 -10.53
CA VAL A 188 -11.53 7.37 -9.26
C VAL A 188 -12.79 6.53 -9.49
N PRO A 189 -12.84 5.26 -9.04
CA PRO A 189 -14.04 4.45 -9.23
C PRO A 189 -15.25 5.09 -8.54
N PRO A 190 -16.46 4.93 -9.11
CA PRO A 190 -17.66 5.40 -8.42
C PRO A 190 -17.81 4.65 -7.10
N GLY A 191 -18.26 5.35 -6.07
CA GLY A 191 -18.37 4.79 -4.73
C GLY A 191 -19.22 5.66 -3.83
N SER A 192 -18.97 5.56 -2.53
CA SER A 192 -19.55 6.45 -1.53
C SER A 192 -18.45 6.97 -0.62
N ASP A 193 -18.50 8.27 -0.33
CA ASP A 193 -17.67 8.89 0.70
C ASP A 193 -18.50 9.07 1.98
N VAL A 194 -17.81 9.18 3.10
CA VAL A 194 -18.42 9.37 4.42
C VAL A 194 -18.27 10.82 4.83
N VAL A 195 -19.38 11.54 4.87
CA VAL A 195 -19.41 12.92 5.37
C VAL A 195 -19.91 12.92 6.81
N VAL A 196 -19.13 13.53 7.69
CA VAL A 196 -19.50 13.74 9.09
C VAL A 196 -20.57 14.81 9.16
N VAL A 197 -21.80 14.42 9.47
CA VAL A 197 -22.94 15.33 9.67
C VAL A 197 -22.88 15.93 11.08
N LYS A 198 -22.45 15.13 12.06
CA LYS A 198 -22.25 15.56 13.45
C LYS A 198 -21.03 14.85 14.03
N PRO A 199 -19.98 15.57 14.46
CA PRO A 199 -18.80 14.94 15.04
C PRO A 199 -19.13 14.30 16.40
N ALA A 200 -18.41 13.24 16.76
CA ALA A 200 -18.50 12.68 18.11
C ALA A 200 -18.05 13.71 19.15
N ARG A 201 -18.76 13.77 20.28
CA ARG A 201 -18.41 14.67 21.38
C ARG A 201 -18.68 14.02 22.73
N LEU A 202 -17.86 14.33 23.72
CA LEU A 202 -18.14 13.96 25.10
C LEU A 202 -19.17 14.93 25.68
N VAL A 203 -20.31 14.41 26.11
CA VAL A 203 -21.38 15.17 26.78
C VAL A 203 -21.53 14.66 28.21
N THR A 204 -21.86 15.57 29.12
CA THR A 204 -22.22 15.17 30.49
C THR A 204 -23.73 14.96 30.54
N ASN A 205 -24.18 13.78 30.98
CA ASN A 205 -25.60 13.50 31.12
C ASN A 205 -26.19 14.21 32.36
N ALA A 206 -27.52 14.16 32.51
CA ALA A 206 -28.23 14.81 33.61
C ALA A 206 -27.80 14.32 35.01
N GLN A 207 -27.15 13.15 35.09
CA GLN A 207 -26.64 12.53 36.31
C GLN A 207 -25.14 12.80 36.55
N GLY A 208 -24.49 13.62 35.72
CA GLY A 208 -23.08 14.02 35.90
C GLY A 208 -22.05 13.07 35.27
N TYR A 209 -22.46 12.00 34.61
CA TYR A 209 -21.54 11.07 33.93
C TYR A 209 -21.17 11.55 32.53
N LYS A 210 -19.90 11.39 32.15
CA LYS A 210 -19.44 11.65 30.78
C LYS A 210 -19.89 10.51 29.86
N GLN A 211 -20.66 10.83 28.85
CA GLN A 211 -21.11 9.93 27.79
C GLN A 211 -20.58 10.42 26.44
N LEU A 212 -20.24 9.49 25.55
CA LEU A 212 -19.91 9.82 24.17
C LEU A 212 -21.21 9.96 23.37
N ASP A 213 -21.49 11.16 22.90
CA ASP A 213 -22.48 11.43 21.85
C ASP A 213 -21.82 10.99 20.52
N PRO A 214 -22.28 9.89 19.90
CA PRO A 214 -21.58 9.28 18.77
C PRO A 214 -21.63 10.17 17.52
N GLU A 215 -20.66 9.93 16.64
CA GLU A 215 -20.59 10.58 15.34
C GLU A 215 -21.78 10.17 14.46
N ILE A 216 -22.44 11.15 13.83
CA ILE A 216 -23.44 10.89 12.80
C ILE A 216 -22.77 11.12 11.45
N ILE A 217 -22.72 10.07 10.65
CA ILE A 217 -22.16 10.09 9.30
C ILE A 217 -23.25 9.91 8.24
N ARG A 218 -23.00 10.46 7.05
CA ARG A 218 -23.82 10.26 5.86
C ARG A 218 -22.94 9.78 4.73
N HIS A 219 -23.36 8.70 4.08
CA HIS A 219 -22.74 8.27 2.83
C HIS A 219 -23.24 9.13 1.67
N VAL A 220 -22.33 9.75 0.93
CA VAL A 220 -22.63 10.51 -0.30
C VAL A 220 -22.03 9.80 -1.49
N PRO A 221 -22.79 9.64 -2.60
CA PRO A 221 -22.24 9.07 -3.83
C PRO A 221 -21.07 9.90 -4.34
N VAL A 222 -19.96 9.24 -4.65
CA VAL A 222 -18.84 9.82 -5.39
C VAL A 222 -18.95 9.31 -6.81
N PRO A 223 -19.18 10.19 -7.80
CA PRO A 223 -19.22 9.75 -9.17
C PRO A 223 -17.83 9.37 -9.66
N LEU A 224 -17.82 8.64 -10.78
CA LEU A 224 -16.60 8.36 -11.51
C LEU A 224 -15.87 9.66 -11.88
N ALA A 225 -14.55 9.65 -11.77
CA ALA A 225 -13.70 10.68 -12.35
C ALA A 225 -12.39 10.11 -12.88
N PHE A 226 -11.75 10.84 -13.79
CA PHE A 226 -10.35 10.62 -14.15
C PHE A 226 -9.51 11.82 -13.75
N ARG A 227 -8.25 11.57 -13.39
CA ARG A 227 -7.31 12.60 -12.96
C ARG A 227 -5.99 12.43 -13.71
N ALA A 228 -5.37 13.54 -14.05
CA ALA A 228 -4.00 13.60 -14.56
C ALA A 228 -3.16 14.36 -13.54
N VAL A 229 -2.12 13.73 -13.00
CA VAL A 229 -1.33 14.25 -11.88
C VAL A 229 0.15 14.25 -12.27
N ARG A 230 0.85 15.36 -12.01
CA ARG A 230 2.27 15.49 -12.32
C ARG A 230 3.12 14.67 -11.35
N MET A 231 4.01 13.83 -11.86
CA MET A 231 4.86 12.94 -11.05
C MET A 231 6.00 13.66 -10.31
N ASN A 232 6.28 14.93 -10.65
CA ASN A 232 7.36 15.68 -9.99
C ASN A 232 6.97 16.17 -8.58
N ASP A 233 5.73 16.65 -8.44
CA ASP A 233 5.23 17.37 -7.27
C ASP A 233 3.84 16.92 -6.81
N GLY A 234 3.20 15.99 -7.52
CA GLY A 234 1.87 15.47 -7.17
C GLY A 234 0.75 16.45 -7.49
N ARG A 235 1.03 17.54 -8.20
CA ARG A 235 0.02 18.53 -8.56
C ARG A 235 -0.93 17.95 -9.60
N GLU A 236 -2.23 18.02 -9.31
CA GLU A 236 -3.27 17.72 -10.30
C GLU A 236 -3.21 18.74 -11.44
N LEU A 237 -3.05 18.22 -12.66
CA LEU A 237 -2.99 18.98 -13.89
C LEU A 237 -4.39 19.21 -14.46
N ALA A 238 -5.18 18.15 -14.50
CA ALA A 238 -6.53 18.16 -15.03
C ALA A 238 -7.35 17.02 -14.42
N ARG A 239 -8.66 17.23 -14.42
CA ARG A 239 -9.65 16.27 -13.93
C ARG A 239 -10.86 16.25 -14.85
N LEU A 240 -11.39 15.06 -15.06
CA LEU A 240 -12.62 14.81 -15.79
C LEU A 240 -13.62 14.20 -14.82
N ASP A 241 -14.58 14.99 -14.38
CA ASP A 241 -15.67 14.55 -13.52
C ASP A 241 -16.91 14.17 -14.33
N PHE A 242 -17.55 13.08 -13.94
CA PHE A 242 -18.86 12.71 -14.45
C PHE A 242 -19.92 13.08 -13.41
N LYS A 243 -21.06 13.61 -13.86
CA LYS A 243 -22.21 13.85 -12.96
C LYS A 243 -23.10 12.62 -12.82
N ASP A 244 -23.09 11.78 -13.85
CA ASP A 244 -23.91 10.60 -13.94
C ASP A 244 -23.34 9.47 -13.06
N VAL A 245 -23.98 9.26 -11.90
CA VAL A 245 -23.62 8.20 -10.94
C VAL A 245 -23.87 6.78 -11.46
N CYS A 246 -24.59 6.63 -12.58
CA CYS A 246 -24.77 5.34 -13.22
C CYS A 246 -23.57 4.93 -14.07
N LEU A 247 -22.68 5.86 -14.44
CA LEU A 247 -21.45 5.53 -15.16
C LEU A 247 -20.49 4.75 -14.27
N ARG A 248 -19.80 3.78 -14.87
CA ARG A 248 -18.81 2.93 -14.24
C ARG A 248 -17.54 2.87 -15.08
N LEU A 249 -16.46 2.42 -14.45
CA LEU A 249 -15.30 1.93 -15.19
C LEU A 249 -15.63 0.55 -15.75
N PRO A 250 -15.04 0.17 -16.90
CA PRO A 250 -14.93 -1.25 -17.24
C PRO A 250 -14.24 -1.99 -16.09
N ALA A 251 -14.40 -3.31 -16.03
CA ALA A 251 -13.71 -4.13 -15.04
C ALA A 251 -12.19 -4.12 -15.32
N ILE A 252 -11.50 -3.12 -14.78
CA ILE A 252 -10.06 -2.89 -14.94
C ILE A 252 -9.30 -3.57 -13.80
N GLU A 253 -8.26 -4.30 -14.16
CA GLU A 253 -7.31 -4.86 -13.22
C GLU A 253 -6.20 -3.84 -12.88
N PHE A 254 -6.41 -3.04 -11.84
CA PHE A 254 -5.47 -1.96 -11.45
C PHE A 254 -4.16 -2.46 -10.83
N ASN A 255 -4.18 -3.64 -10.25
CA ASN A 255 -3.06 -4.23 -9.52
C ASN A 255 -2.69 -5.53 -10.21
N ARG A 256 -1.39 -5.84 -10.32
CA ARG A 256 -0.96 -7.11 -10.93
C ARG A 256 -1.69 -8.27 -10.24
N PRO A 257 -2.32 -9.21 -10.95
CA PRO A 257 -2.99 -10.32 -10.30
C PRO A 257 -2.01 -11.07 -9.41
N ASP A 258 -2.45 -11.47 -8.21
CA ASP A 258 -1.67 -12.42 -7.42
C ASP A 258 -1.76 -13.77 -8.14
N PRO A 259 -0.63 -14.34 -8.61
CA PRO A 259 -0.64 -15.63 -9.32
C PRO A 259 -1.19 -16.79 -8.49
N ARG A 260 -1.37 -16.60 -7.17
CA ARG A 260 -1.96 -17.58 -6.25
C ARG A 260 -3.40 -17.26 -5.87
N SER A 261 -3.99 -16.17 -6.38
CA SER A 261 -5.39 -15.86 -6.19
C SER A 261 -6.26 -16.76 -7.07
N SER A 262 -7.29 -17.37 -6.48
CA SER A 262 -8.27 -18.20 -7.19
C SER A 262 -9.44 -17.39 -7.77
N PHE A 263 -9.33 -16.06 -7.83
CA PHE A 263 -10.40 -15.21 -8.36
C PHE A 263 -10.60 -15.45 -9.86
N SER A 264 -11.80 -15.87 -10.25
CA SER A 264 -12.14 -16.35 -11.59
C SER A 264 -12.86 -15.33 -12.48
N GLY A 265 -13.02 -14.08 -12.02
CA GLY A 265 -13.63 -13.02 -12.83
C GLY A 265 -12.68 -12.55 -13.93
N LYS A 266 -13.06 -12.72 -15.20
CA LYS A 266 -12.30 -12.18 -16.33
C LYS A 266 -12.48 -10.64 -16.35
N PRO A 267 -11.40 -9.85 -16.22
CA PRO A 267 -11.51 -8.40 -16.36
C PRO A 267 -11.84 -8.02 -17.80
N ASP A 268 -12.51 -6.88 -17.98
CA ASP A 268 -12.69 -6.26 -19.29
C ASP A 268 -11.34 -5.71 -19.82
N VAL A 269 -10.47 -5.28 -18.89
CA VAL A 269 -9.12 -4.78 -19.19
C VAL A 269 -8.13 -5.40 -18.21
N ALA A 270 -7.28 -6.30 -18.71
CA ALA A 270 -6.23 -6.95 -17.93
C ALA A 270 -5.13 -5.96 -17.52
N PHE A 271 -4.36 -6.28 -16.47
CA PHE A 271 -3.36 -5.38 -15.89
C PHE A 271 -2.35 -4.82 -16.91
N ASP A 272 -1.87 -5.65 -17.82
CA ASP A 272 -0.87 -5.27 -18.83
C ASP A 272 -1.47 -4.41 -19.96
N ASP A 273 -2.79 -4.50 -20.19
CA ASP A 273 -3.51 -3.75 -21.24
C ASP A 273 -4.00 -2.38 -20.76
N VAL A 274 -4.00 -2.11 -19.44
CA VAL A 274 -4.50 -0.85 -18.87
C VAL A 274 -3.83 0.40 -19.48
N PRO A 275 -2.51 0.46 -19.71
CA PRO A 275 -1.88 1.62 -20.35
C PRO A 275 -2.42 1.87 -21.76
N ALA A 276 -2.58 0.81 -22.56
CA ALA A 276 -3.11 0.90 -23.92
C ALA A 276 -4.58 1.31 -23.91
N TRP A 277 -5.39 0.73 -23.02
CA TRP A 277 -6.78 1.16 -22.82
C TRP A 277 -6.86 2.64 -22.44
N ARG A 278 -6.06 3.08 -21.46
CA ARG A 278 -5.99 4.47 -21.02
C ARG A 278 -5.60 5.40 -22.17
N ALA A 279 -4.66 5.00 -23.03
CA ALA A 279 -4.26 5.75 -24.22
C ALA A 279 -5.38 5.89 -25.25
N GLY A 280 -6.17 4.83 -25.45
CA GLY A 280 -7.33 4.81 -26.33
C GLY A 280 -8.58 5.46 -25.73
N ALA A 281 -8.69 5.55 -24.40
CA ALA A 281 -9.85 6.10 -23.71
C ALA A 281 -9.72 7.58 -23.37
N LEU A 282 -8.53 8.02 -22.94
CA LEU A 282 -8.30 9.37 -22.42
C LEU A 282 -7.39 10.18 -23.32
N GLN A 283 -7.65 11.47 -23.38
CA GLN A 283 -6.78 12.47 -23.99
C GLN A 283 -6.52 13.59 -22.98
N LEU A 284 -5.24 13.85 -22.73
CA LEU A 284 -4.78 15.02 -22.01
C LEU A 284 -4.23 16.02 -23.02
N ASP A 285 -4.88 17.18 -23.15
CA ASP A 285 -4.36 18.30 -23.91
C ASP A 285 -3.69 19.29 -22.95
N GLN A 286 -2.44 19.66 -23.25
CA GLN A 286 -1.67 20.58 -22.43
C GLN A 286 -1.23 21.78 -23.29
N THR A 287 -1.58 22.97 -22.83
CA THR A 287 -1.04 24.23 -23.32
C THR A 287 -0.36 24.97 -22.17
N PRO A 288 0.52 25.94 -22.43
CA PRO A 288 1.13 26.73 -21.36
C PRO A 288 0.06 27.30 -20.41
N GLY A 289 0.12 26.89 -19.14
CA GLY A 289 -0.81 27.33 -18.09
C GLY A 289 -2.16 26.59 -18.02
N ARG A 290 -2.49 25.68 -18.94
CA ARG A 290 -3.76 24.95 -18.93
C ARG A 290 -3.59 23.49 -19.34
N ALA A 291 -4.21 22.59 -18.61
CA ALA A 291 -4.38 21.21 -19.03
C ALA A 291 -5.87 20.83 -18.99
N THR A 292 -6.29 19.97 -19.90
CA THR A 292 -7.67 19.49 -19.97
C THR A 292 -7.67 18.00 -20.26
N LEU A 293 -8.42 17.26 -19.46
CA LEU A 293 -8.58 15.82 -19.59
C LEU A 293 -9.98 15.53 -20.14
N ARG A 294 -10.06 14.73 -21.20
CA ARG A 294 -11.33 14.32 -21.82
C ARG A 294 -11.30 12.86 -22.23
N LEU A 295 -12.49 12.28 -22.42
CA LEU A 295 -12.61 11.04 -23.18
C LEU A 295 -12.24 11.31 -24.64
N ARG A 296 -11.63 10.33 -25.31
CA ARG A 296 -11.46 10.38 -26.76
C ARG A 296 -12.82 10.24 -27.46
N PRO A 297 -12.98 10.81 -28.67
CA PRO A 297 -14.21 10.66 -29.45
C PRO A 297 -14.58 9.19 -29.67
N GLY A 298 -15.86 8.86 -29.49
CA GLY A 298 -16.38 7.50 -29.67
C GLY A 298 -16.14 6.55 -28.48
N VAL A 299 -15.48 7.00 -27.42
CA VAL A 299 -15.30 6.20 -26.20
C VAL A 299 -16.52 6.33 -25.32
N GLU A 300 -17.19 5.21 -25.05
CA GLU A 300 -18.31 5.12 -24.13
C GLU A 300 -17.92 4.33 -22.88
N LEU A 301 -18.33 4.85 -21.72
CA LEU A 301 -18.11 4.17 -20.44
C LEU A 301 -19.32 3.28 -20.11
N PRO A 302 -19.11 2.10 -19.52
CA PRO A 302 -20.20 1.20 -19.18
C PRO A 302 -21.13 1.84 -18.16
N ARG A 303 -22.41 1.46 -18.22
CA ARG A 303 -23.43 1.88 -17.27
C ARG A 303 -23.76 0.76 -16.30
N LYS A 304 -24.15 1.14 -15.08
CA LYS A 304 -24.78 0.23 -14.12
C LYS A 304 -26.06 -0.36 -14.75
N PRO A 305 -26.21 -1.70 -14.80
CA PRO A 305 -27.44 -2.32 -15.27
C PRO A 305 -28.65 -1.82 -14.48
N GLY A 306 -29.73 -1.45 -15.19
CA GLY A 306 -30.97 -0.95 -14.58
C GLY A 306 -30.89 0.45 -13.97
N CYS A 307 -29.82 1.22 -14.23
CA CYS A 307 -29.66 2.58 -13.71
C CYS A 307 -30.01 3.61 -14.77
N ALA A 308 -31.10 4.33 -14.57
CA ALA A 308 -31.50 5.45 -15.42
C ALA A 308 -30.65 6.69 -15.09
N PRO A 309 -30.25 7.50 -16.10
CA PRO A 309 -29.61 8.79 -15.85
C PRO A 309 -30.50 9.64 -14.92
N GLY A 310 -29.89 10.22 -13.89
CA GLY A 310 -30.53 11.20 -13.01
C GLY A 310 -30.40 12.62 -13.54
#